data_AF-A0A9D2AY69-F1
#
_entry.id   AF-A0A9D2AY69-F1
#
_cell.length_a   1.000
_cell.length_b   1.000
_cell.length_c   1.000
_cell.angle_alpha   90.00
_cell.angle_beta   90.00
_cell.angle_gamma   90.00
#
_symmetry.space_group_name_H-M   'P 1'
#
loop_
_entity.id
_entity.type
_entity.pdbx_description
1 polymer ?
#
loop_
_entity_poly.entity_id
_entity_poly.type
_entity_poly.pdbx_seq_one_letter_code
_entity_poly.pdbx_strand_id
1 'polypeptide(L)' 'MEQPEKTINWDDFSKVEMRVGTILSAEVFKEARNPAYILMVDFGPFGICKSSAQITKLYTTEEIIGK' A
#
# COMPACT_ATOMS: atom_id res chain seq x y z
N MET A 1 -27.88 -9.63 -16.07
CA MET A 1 -26.82 -9.45 -17.09
C MET A 1 -25.54 -9.94 -16.45
N GLU A 2 -25.06 -11.11 -16.83
CA GLU A 2 -23.75 -11.61 -16.40
C GLU A 2 -22.69 -10.82 -17.17
N GLN A 3 -21.82 -10.11 -16.45
CA GLN A 3 -20.65 -9.50 -17.05
C GLN A 3 -19.60 -10.61 -17.25
N PRO A 4 -19.01 -10.77 -18.44
CA PRO A 4 -17.91 -11.71 -18.60
C PRO A 4 -16.72 -11.25 -17.74
N GLU A 5 -16.15 -12.16 -16.95
CA GLU A 5 -14.93 -11.90 -16.20
C GLU A 5 -13.81 -11.48 -17.17
N LYS A 6 -13.33 -10.25 -16.99
CA LYS A 6 -12.25 -9.70 -17.79
C LYS A 6 -10.91 -10.24 -17.26
N THR A 7 -10.50 -11.40 -17.75
CA THR A 7 -9.24 -12.05 -17.37
C THR A 7 -8.04 -11.43 -18.10
N ILE A 8 -6.88 -11.40 -17.44
CA ILE A 8 -5.60 -11.02 -18.04
C ILE A 8 -4.71 -12.26 -18.25
N ASN A 9 -3.76 -12.18 -19.16
CA ASN A 9 -2.81 -13.27 -19.41
C ASN A 9 -1.73 -13.33 -18.32
N TRP A 10 -1.15 -14.52 -18.12
CA TRP A 10 -0.07 -14.72 -17.15
C TRP A 10 1.14 -13.81 -17.41
N ASP A 11 1.52 -13.61 -18.67
CA ASP A 11 2.64 -12.75 -19.03
C ASP A 11 2.41 -11.30 -18.59
N ASP A 12 1.17 -10.82 -18.64
CA ASP A 12 0.85 -9.46 -18.17
C ASP A 12 0.87 -9.36 -16.64
N PHE A 13 0.43 -10.41 -15.94
CA PHE A 13 0.53 -10.50 -14.49
C PHE A 13 2.00 -10.51 -14.03
N SER A 14 2.86 -11.29 -14.70
CA SER A 14 4.28 -11.43 -14.33
C SER A 14 5.12 -10.16 -14.51
N LYS A 15 4.64 -9.18 -15.28
CA LYS A 15 5.29 -7.86 -15.43
C LYS A 15 5.15 -6.99 -14.17
N VAL A 16 4.20 -7.30 -13.28
CA VAL A 16 3.97 -6.55 -12.05
C VAL A 16 4.88 -7.08 -10.96
N GLU A 17 5.78 -6.25 -10.48
CA GLU A 17 6.63 -6.58 -9.35
C GLU A 17 5.93 -6.26 -8.02
N MET A 18 5.48 -7.31 -7.34
CA MET A 18 4.88 -7.21 -6.01
C MET A 18 5.91 -7.56 -4.95
N ARG A 19 6.02 -6.73 -3.91
CA ARG A 19 6.92 -6.97 -2.78
C ARG A 19 6.21 -6.73 -1.47
N VAL A 20 6.73 -7.36 -0.43
CA VAL A 20 6.33 -7.13 0.97
C VAL A 20 7.41 -6.29 1.62
N GLY A 21 6.99 -5.33 2.43
CA GLY A 21 7.88 -4.49 3.22
C GLY A 21 7.27 -4.19 4.57
N THR A 22 8.09 -3.71 5.49
CA THR A 22 7.69 -3.38 6.86
C THR A 22 7.51 -1.88 7.01
N ILE A 23 6.41 -1.46 7.61
CA ILE A 23 6.14 -0.03 7.85
C ILE A 23 7.06 0.47 8.97
N LEU A 24 7.96 1.41 8.65
CA LEU A 24 8.87 2.04 9.60
C LEU A 24 8.23 3.24 10.31
N SER A 25 7.43 4.02 9.58
CA SER A 25 6.70 5.16 10.14
C SER A 25 5.39 5.40 9.42
N ALA A 26 4.45 5.99 10.14
CA ALA A 26 3.15 6.38 9.64
C ALA A 26 2.72 7.74 10.21
N GLU A 27 2.23 8.62 9.33
CA GLU A 27 1.80 9.97 9.70
C GLU A 27 0.45 10.32 9.08
N VAL A 28 -0.38 11.10 9.79
CA VAL A 28 -1.65 11.59 9.25
C VAL A 28 -1.43 12.51 8.07
N PHE A 29 -2.01 12.18 6.92
CA PHE A 29 -1.93 13.01 5.73
C PHE A 29 -3.02 14.10 5.74
N LYS A 30 -2.73 15.22 6.41
CA LYS A 30 -3.70 16.32 6.59
C LYS A 30 -4.13 16.99 5.28
N GLU A 31 -3.31 16.94 4.24
CA GLU A 31 -3.61 17.56 2.94
C GLU A 31 -4.43 16.66 2.01
N ALA A 32 -4.61 15.38 2.38
CA ALA A 32 -5.38 14.46 1.56
C ALA A 32 -6.88 14.80 1.62
N ARG A 33 -7.55 14.76 0.46
CA ARG A 33 -9.01 14.96 0.36
C ARG A 33 -9.79 13.97 1.23
N ASN A 34 -9.32 12.72 1.29
CA ASN A 34 -9.86 11.68 2.15
C ASN A 34 -8.82 11.35 3.24
N PRO A 35 -9.26 10.97 4.45
CA PRO A 35 -8.35 10.51 5.50
C PRO A 35 -7.39 9.43 5.00
N ALA A 36 -6.08 9.71 5.10
CA ALA A 36 -5.02 8.82 4.67
C ALA A 36 -3.80 8.95 5.59
N TYR A 37 -2.93 7.96 5.53
CA TYR A 37 -1.62 7.99 6.15
C TYR A 37 -0.53 8.07 5.09
N ILE A 38 0.51 8.85 5.36
CA ILE A 38 1.80 8.76 4.69
C ILE A 38 2.59 7.66 5.40
N LEU A 39 3.12 6.71 4.64
CA LEU A 39 3.87 5.57 5.13
C LEU A 39 5.30 5.62 4.60
N MET A 40 6.27 5.29 5.44
CA MET A 40 7.61 4.89 5.01
C MET A 40 7.73 3.38 5.19
N VAL A 41 7.94 2.67 4.09
CA VAL A 41 7.98 1.19 4.07
C VAL A 41 9.36 0.73 3.68
N ASP A 42 9.98 -0.11 4.50
CA ASP A 42 11.25 -0.76 4.20
C ASP A 42 11.02 -2.04 3.42
N PHE A 43 11.56 -2.09 2.21
CA PHE A 43 11.55 -3.28 1.34
C PHE A 43 12.91 -4.03 1.40
N GLY A 44 13.71 -3.80 2.43
CA GLY A 44 14.99 -4.46 2.67
C GLY A 44 16.01 -4.08 1.60
N PRO A 45 16.52 -5.03 0.79
CA PRO A 45 17.49 -4.74 -0.28
C PRO A 45 17.01 -3.71 -1.31
N PHE A 46 15.70 -3.52 -1.43
CA PHE A 46 15.09 -2.58 -2.36
C PHE A 46 14.92 -1.16 -1.79
N GLY A 47 15.31 -0.96 -0.53
CA GLY A 47 15.31 0.33 0.13
C GLY A 47 13.95 0.75 0.69
N ILE A 48 13.89 1.99 1.15
CA ILE A 48 12.72 2.58 1.80
C ILE A 48 11.92 3.39 0.78
N CYS A 49 10.62 3.12 0.71
CA CYS A 49 9.70 3.82 -0.19
C CYS A 49 8.63 4.58 0.60
N LYS A 50 8.26 5.74 0.07
CA LYS A 50 7.14 6.54 0.57
C LYS A 50 5.86 6.13 -0.14
N SER A 51 4.80 5.87 0.62
CA SER A 51 3.46 5.55 0.09
C SER A 51 2.37 6.34 0.82
N SER A 52 1.15 6.33 0.28
CA SER A 52 -0.04 6.94 0.88
C SER A 52 -1.21 5.96 0.81
N ALA A 53 -1.89 5.73 1.94
CA ALA A 53 -2.97 4.74 2.03
C ALA A 53 -4.16 5.25 2.86
N GLN A 54 -5.38 5.01 2.37
CA GLN A 54 -6.65 5.38 3.03
C GLN A 54 -7.13 4.28 3.99
N ILE A 55 -6.29 3.92 4.97
CA ILE A 55 -6.54 2.82 5.92
C ILE A 55 -6.97 3.28 7.32
N THR A 56 -7.28 4.58 7.47
CA THR A 56 -7.57 5.23 8.76
C THR A 56 -8.84 4.75 9.45
N LYS A 57 -9.68 3.96 8.76
CA LYS A 57 -10.91 3.38 9.34
C LYS A 57 -10.63 2.12 10.15
N LEU A 58 -9.52 1.44 9.88
CA LEU A 58 -9.21 0.12 10.43
C LEU A 58 -8.00 0.13 11.35
N TYR A 59 -7.10 1.09 11.19
CA TYR A 59 -5.87 1.16 11.96
C TYR A 59 -5.54 2.58 12.36
N THR A 60 -4.88 2.76 13.51
CA THR A 60 -4.18 3.99 13.87
C THR A 60 -2.75 3.99 13.33
N THR A 61 -2.07 5.13 13.41
CA THR A 61 -0.67 5.27 12.99
C THR A 61 0.28 4.39 13.81
N GLU A 62 -0.02 4.17 15.09
CA GLU A 62 0.80 3.38 16.00
C GLU A 62 0.63 1.87 15.76
N GLU A 63 -0.59 1.45 15.39
CA GLU A 63 -0.92 0.03 15.18
C GLU A 63 -0.29 -0.56 13.92
N ILE A 64 0.05 0.27 12.94
CA ILE A 64 0.59 -0.18 11.65
C ILE A 64 2.11 -0.18 11.59
N ILE A 65 2.80 0.51 12.51
CA ILE A 65 4.27 0.48 12.55
C ILE A 65 4.72 -0.94 12.90
N GLY A 66 5.65 -1.49 12.11
CA GLY A 66 6.14 -2.86 12.25
C GLY A 66 5.24 -3.94 11.63
N LYS A 67 4.11 -3.57 11.02
CA LYS A 67 3.34 -4.48 10.15
C LYS A 67 3.95 -4.61 8.77
#